data_AF-A0A0L0NNC3-F1
#
_entry.id   AF-A0A0L0NNC3-F1
#
_cell.length_a   1.000
_cell.length_b   1.000
_cell.length_c   1.000
_cell.angle_alpha   90.00
_cell.angle_beta   90.00
_cell.angle_gamma   90.00
#
_symmetry.space_group_name_H-M   'P 1'
#
loop_
_entity.id
_entity.type
_entity.pdbx_description
1 polymer ?
#
loop_
_entity_poly.entity_id
_entity_poly.type
_entity_poly.pdbx_seq_one_letter_code
_entity_poly.pdbx_strand_id
1 'polypeptide(L)'
;MTILRSQLSLAKNFTRHLTKSKKVPVQLLQDFLPHGVKGQIIDVSPAFMRNVLHVGNKACYITKEHGPRIPVVKGQKIIQQSSSKKEPKIPEKPKDDTPALSLDELSSLFSNMKSSAKSKVQSFKATPDQMEPLVVEIKESVPQALTFSLKSSKAPITKATVADLIYKTSGVEIPKENIMLEDLNGKVVGDVSEVGEYKWIYTSSGGESIRRQITFY
;
A
#
# COMPACT_ATOMS: atom_id res chain seq x y z
N MET A 1 23.94 -6.38 40.50
CA MET A 1 23.03 -5.84 39.46
C MET A 1 23.85 -5.00 38.50
N THR A 2 24.16 -5.51 37.31
CA THR A 2 25.04 -4.84 36.34
C THR A 2 24.38 -4.89 34.97
N ILE A 3 23.68 -3.82 34.60
CA ILE A 3 23.01 -3.72 33.30
C ILE A 3 24.04 -3.32 32.24
N LEU A 4 24.06 -4.08 31.13
CA LEU A 4 24.98 -3.95 29.99
C LEU A 4 25.00 -2.53 29.40
N ARG A 5 26.15 -1.87 29.49
CA ARG A 5 26.46 -0.58 28.84
C ARG A 5 26.50 -0.65 27.30
N SER A 6 26.42 -1.83 26.69
CA SER A 6 26.57 -2.01 25.23
C SER A 6 25.32 -1.66 24.41
N GLN A 7 24.12 -1.74 25.00
CA GLN A 7 22.87 -1.51 24.26
C GLN A 7 22.56 -0.01 24.06
N LEU A 8 23.11 0.86 24.92
CA LEU A 8 22.92 2.32 24.83
C LEU A 8 23.73 2.99 23.72
N SER A 9 24.80 2.35 23.22
CA SER A 9 25.63 2.92 22.15
C SER A 9 25.04 2.72 20.76
N LEU A 10 24.38 1.58 20.50
CA LEU A 10 23.69 1.32 19.24
C LEU A 10 22.53 2.29 19.01
N ALA A 11 21.65 2.47 20.01
CA ALA A 11 20.49 3.35 19.90
C ALA A 11 20.86 4.82 19.64
N LYS A 12 21.99 5.29 20.20
CA LYS A 12 22.52 6.63 19.94
C LYS A 12 23.08 6.80 18.52
N ASN A 13 23.57 5.75 17.89
CA ASN A 13 24.07 5.81 16.51
C ASN A 13 22.94 5.81 15.48
N PHE A 14 21.85 5.09 15.72
CA PHE A 14 20.66 5.11 14.86
C PHE A 14 19.95 6.48 14.86
N THR A 15 19.94 7.16 16.01
CA THR A 15 19.25 8.46 16.16
C THR A 15 20.05 9.65 15.65
N ARG A 16 21.39 9.55 15.51
CA ARG A 16 22.23 10.62 14.95
C ARG A 16 22.06 10.80 13.43
N HIS A 17 21.65 9.76 12.70
CA HIS A 17 21.38 9.88 11.26
C HIS A 17 19.97 10.42 10.94
N LEU A 18 19.15 10.66 11.96
CA LEU A 18 17.84 11.31 11.83
C LEU A 18 17.94 12.84 11.78
N THR A 19 19.14 13.41 11.67
CA THR A 19 19.34 14.86 11.56
C THR A 19 19.31 15.30 10.10
N LYS A 20 18.27 16.06 9.72
CA LYS A 20 18.10 16.85 8.48
C LYS A 20 18.55 16.14 7.20
N SER A 21 17.59 15.54 6.49
CA SER A 21 17.78 15.04 5.12
C SER A 21 18.53 16.06 4.26
N LYS A 22 19.82 15.77 3.97
CA LYS A 22 20.64 16.60 3.08
C LYS A 22 20.07 16.45 1.68
N LYS A 23 19.39 17.50 1.20
CA LYS A 23 18.92 17.55 -0.19
C LYS A 23 20.10 17.87 -1.11
N VAL A 24 20.03 17.36 -2.33
CA VAL A 24 21.05 17.55 -3.37
C VAL A 24 20.41 18.28 -4.55
N PRO A 25 21.03 19.35 -5.07
CA PRO A 25 20.56 20.03 -6.25
C PRO A 25 20.83 19.16 -7.49
N VAL A 26 19.79 18.94 -8.28
CA VAL A 26 19.86 18.17 -9.52
C VAL A 26 19.18 18.93 -10.65
N GLN A 27 19.66 18.77 -11.86
CA GLN A 27 19.04 19.34 -13.06
C GLN A 27 18.18 18.29 -13.74
N LEU A 28 16.91 18.60 -14.00
CA LEU A 28 16.03 17.74 -14.77
C LEU A 28 16.41 17.76 -16.26
N LEU A 29 16.53 16.59 -16.87
CA LEU A 29 16.79 16.40 -18.29
C LEU A 29 15.50 16.12 -19.08
N GLN A 30 14.44 15.71 -18.39
CA GLN A 30 13.11 15.43 -18.91
C GLN A 30 12.05 16.09 -18.02
N ASP A 31 10.86 16.30 -18.57
CA ASP A 31 9.72 16.80 -17.80
C ASP A 31 9.28 15.74 -16.80
N PHE A 32 9.17 16.12 -15.53
CA PHE A 32 8.83 15.20 -14.45
C PHE A 32 7.80 15.84 -13.53
N LEU A 33 6.53 15.81 -13.97
CA LEU A 33 5.42 16.35 -13.19
C LEU A 33 5.13 15.46 -11.97
N PRO A 34 4.78 16.04 -10.81
CA PRO A 34 4.62 17.48 -10.52
C PRO A 34 5.90 18.22 -10.09
N HIS A 35 7.07 17.58 -10.16
CA HIS A 35 8.29 18.07 -9.50
C HIS A 35 9.01 19.19 -10.28
N GLY A 36 8.90 19.20 -11.61
CA GLY A 36 9.48 20.24 -12.43
C GLY A 36 9.51 19.93 -13.92
N VAL A 37 10.01 20.90 -14.67
CA VAL A 37 10.15 20.87 -16.14
C VAL A 37 11.63 20.64 -16.50
N LYS A 38 11.90 20.10 -17.68
CA LYS A 38 13.24 19.94 -18.24
C LYS A 38 14.04 21.23 -18.16
N GLY A 39 15.29 21.12 -17.73
CA GLY A 39 16.23 22.23 -17.55
C GLY A 39 16.14 22.91 -16.18
N GLN A 40 15.12 22.60 -15.36
CA GLN A 40 14.99 23.15 -14.02
C GLN A 40 15.93 22.49 -13.01
N ILE A 41 16.44 23.29 -12.07
CA ILE A 41 17.22 22.81 -10.93
C ILE A 41 16.29 22.64 -9.72
N ILE A 42 16.26 21.44 -9.16
CA ILE A 42 15.43 21.10 -7.99
C ILE A 42 16.26 20.45 -6.89
N ASP A 43 15.88 20.68 -5.64
CA ASP A 43 16.50 20.06 -4.47
C ASP A 43 15.75 18.79 -4.06
N VAL A 44 16.38 17.63 -4.27
CA VAL A 44 15.76 16.32 -4.03
C VAL A 44 16.50 15.51 -2.97
N SER A 45 15.85 14.47 -2.43
CA SER A 45 16.55 13.54 -1.54
C SER A 45 17.52 12.65 -2.35
N PRO A 46 18.68 12.26 -1.78
CA PRO A 46 19.63 11.38 -2.46
C PRO A 46 19.03 10.02 -2.85
N ALA A 47 18.12 9.49 -2.04
CA ALA A 47 17.42 8.24 -2.33
C ALA A 47 16.51 8.39 -3.56
N PHE A 48 15.74 9.47 -3.63
CA PHE A 48 14.88 9.76 -4.77
C PHE A 48 15.69 9.97 -6.05
N MET A 49 16.81 10.70 -5.95
CA MET A 49 17.71 10.89 -7.08
C MET A 49 18.25 9.54 -7.60
N ARG A 50 18.82 8.70 -6.72
CA ARG A 50 19.43 7.42 -7.13
C ARG A 50 18.41 6.42 -7.68
N ASN A 51 17.25 6.30 -7.05
CA ASN A 51 16.31 5.23 -7.35
C ASN A 51 15.31 5.61 -8.46
N VAL A 52 15.01 6.89 -8.64
CA VAL A 52 13.92 7.34 -9.52
C VAL A 52 14.40 8.23 -10.66
N LEU A 53 15.17 9.29 -10.34
CA LEU A 53 15.52 10.31 -11.33
C LEU A 53 16.78 9.98 -12.14
N HIS A 54 17.76 9.33 -11.52
CA HIS A 54 18.96 8.89 -12.21
C HIS A 54 18.66 7.70 -13.13
N VAL A 55 17.70 6.86 -12.74
CA VAL A 55 17.24 5.74 -13.56
C VAL A 55 16.55 6.26 -14.81
N GLY A 56 17.08 5.88 -15.97
CA GLY A 56 16.57 6.35 -17.27
C GLY A 56 16.97 7.79 -17.62
N ASN A 57 18.05 8.33 -17.02
CA ASN A 57 18.61 9.65 -17.35
C ASN A 57 17.57 10.80 -17.28
N LYS A 58 16.69 10.79 -16.28
CA LYS A 58 15.67 11.83 -16.11
C LYS A 58 16.24 13.09 -15.46
N ALA A 59 17.28 12.96 -14.64
CA ALA A 59 17.99 14.09 -14.05
C ALA A 59 19.50 13.83 -13.98
N CYS A 60 20.27 14.90 -13.80
CA CYS A 60 21.71 14.89 -13.63
C CYS A 60 22.12 15.59 -12.33
N TYR A 61 23.18 15.10 -11.68
CA TYR A 61 23.80 15.79 -10.56
C TYR A 61 24.45 17.10 -11.03
N ILE A 62 24.36 18.13 -10.20
CA ILE A 62 25.09 19.38 -10.40
C ILE A 62 26.26 19.38 -9.43
N THR A 63 27.45 19.07 -9.95
CA THR A 63 28.71 19.21 -9.20
C THR A 63 29.39 20.51 -9.58
N LYS A 64 30.31 20.98 -8.72
CA LYS A 64 31.11 22.19 -9.00
C LYS A 64 31.93 22.08 -10.29
N GLU A 65 32.30 20.85 -10.66
CA GLU A 65 33.13 20.56 -11.82
C GLU A 65 32.34 20.43 -13.12
N HIS A 66 31.13 19.85 -13.08
CA HIS A 66 30.37 19.54 -14.31
C HIS A 66 29.19 20.46 -14.60
N GLY A 67 28.84 21.40 -13.71
CA GLY A 67 27.84 22.42 -13.97
C GLY A 67 26.47 21.91 -14.45
N PRO A 68 25.57 22.80 -14.90
CA PRO A 68 24.33 22.41 -15.57
C PRO A 68 24.62 21.94 -17.00
N ARG A 69 24.10 20.76 -17.38
CA ARG A 69 24.30 20.17 -18.71
C ARG A 69 23.43 20.81 -19.79
N ILE A 70 22.29 21.36 -19.39
CA ILE A 70 21.31 22.03 -20.27
C ILE A 70 21.18 23.49 -19.79
N PRO A 71 20.80 24.45 -20.65
CA PRO A 71 20.42 25.79 -20.21
C PRO A 71 19.41 25.76 -19.06
N VAL A 72 19.69 26.51 -17.99
CA VAL A 72 18.88 26.49 -16.78
C VAL A 72 17.59 27.27 -17.02
N VAL A 73 16.46 26.58 -16.92
CA VAL A 73 15.13 27.20 -16.95
C VAL A 73 14.74 27.53 -15.51
N LYS A 74 14.44 28.80 -15.23
CA LYS A 74 13.91 29.22 -13.93
C LYS A 74 12.43 28.81 -13.84
N GLY A 75 12.18 27.59 -13.37
CA GLY A 75 10.81 27.14 -13.12
C GLY A 75 10.18 27.90 -11.94
N GLN A 76 8.97 28.42 -12.15
CA GLN A 76 8.13 28.90 -11.05
C GLN A 76 7.80 27.70 -10.15
N LYS A 77 8.05 27.83 -8.84
CA LYS A 77 7.66 26.80 -7.87
C LYS A 77 6.13 26.68 -7.91
N ILE A 78 5.61 25.60 -8.48
CA ILE A 78 4.21 25.22 -8.29
C ILE A 78 4.12 24.73 -6.85
N ILE A 79 3.86 25.67 -5.93
CA ILE A 79 3.53 25.36 -4.55
C ILE A 79 2.21 24.60 -4.62
N GLN A 80 2.27 23.28 -4.59
CA GLN A 80 1.10 22.49 -4.23
C GLN A 80 0.68 22.98 -2.85
N GLN A 81 -0.41 23.74 -2.82
CA GLN A 81 -1.07 24.15 -1.58
C GLN A 81 -1.40 22.87 -0.82
N SER A 82 -0.59 22.54 0.18
CA SER A 82 -1.00 21.61 1.22
C SER A 82 -2.20 22.26 1.91
N SER A 83 -3.39 21.78 1.58
CA SER A 83 -4.65 22.12 2.25
C SER A 83 -4.62 21.57 3.68
N SER A 84 -3.88 22.25 4.56
CA SER A 84 -3.86 21.98 6.00
C SER A 84 -4.11 23.28 6.75
N LYS A 85 -5.39 23.68 6.78
CA LYS A 85 -5.93 24.55 7.84
C LYS A 85 -7.06 23.79 8.51
N LYS A 86 -6.70 22.86 9.41
CA LYS A 86 -7.58 22.42 10.48
C LYS A 86 -7.11 23.14 11.74
N GLU A 87 -8.03 23.88 12.34
CA GLU A 87 -7.88 24.61 13.59
C GLU A 87 -7.44 23.68 14.74
N PRO A 88 -6.70 24.21 15.74
CA PRO A 88 -6.31 23.44 16.90
C PRO A 88 -7.54 23.22 17.80
N LYS A 89 -8.11 22.01 17.77
CA LYS A 89 -8.97 21.54 18.86
C LYS A 89 -8.08 20.97 19.98
N ILE A 90 -8.30 21.55 21.15
CA ILE A 90 -7.76 21.24 22.47
C ILE A 90 -7.86 19.72 22.73
N PRO A 91 -6.79 19.05 23.22
CA PRO A 91 -6.88 17.64 23.58
C PRO A 91 -7.62 17.48 24.92
N GLU A 92 -8.88 17.04 24.85
CA GLU A 92 -9.54 16.38 25.98
C GLU A 92 -8.96 14.98 26.15
N LYS A 93 -8.56 14.65 27.39
CA LYS A 93 -8.06 13.33 27.77
C LYS A 93 -9.14 12.26 27.53
N PRO A 94 -8.90 11.22 26.71
CA PRO A 94 -9.70 10.02 26.82
C PRO A 94 -9.30 9.31 28.12
N LYS A 95 -10.30 9.01 28.95
CA LYS A 95 -10.17 8.01 30.02
C LYS A 95 -10.02 6.66 29.33
N ASP A 96 -8.90 6.01 29.58
CA ASP A 96 -8.65 4.63 29.21
C ASP A 96 -9.60 3.73 30.00
N ASP A 97 -10.69 3.31 29.37
CA ASP A 97 -11.38 2.05 29.70
C ASP A 97 -11.34 1.17 28.45
N THR A 98 -10.11 0.88 27.98
CA THR A 98 -9.91 -0.31 27.16
C THR A 98 -9.74 -1.47 28.13
N PRO A 99 -10.49 -2.58 28.00
CA PRO A 99 -10.23 -3.77 28.78
C PRO A 99 -8.82 -4.23 28.42
N ALA A 100 -7.87 -4.04 29.33
CA ALA A 100 -6.55 -4.63 29.21
C ALA A 100 -6.76 -6.13 29.10
N LEU A 101 -6.57 -6.67 27.89
CA LEU A 101 -6.65 -8.11 27.63
C LEU A 101 -5.75 -8.82 28.64
N SER A 102 -6.31 -9.83 29.30
CA SER A 102 -5.60 -10.57 30.32
C SER A 102 -4.43 -11.33 29.71
N LEU A 103 -3.37 -11.54 30.50
CA LEU A 103 -2.16 -12.23 30.06
C LEU A 103 -2.43 -13.67 29.58
N ASP A 104 -3.52 -14.28 30.05
CA ASP A 104 -4.01 -15.58 29.61
C ASP A 104 -4.68 -15.54 28.23
N GLU A 105 -5.40 -14.46 27.89
CA GLU A 105 -5.96 -14.26 26.55
C GLU A 105 -4.86 -14.02 25.52
N LEU A 106 -3.79 -13.30 25.90
CA LEU A 106 -2.61 -13.14 25.05
C LEU A 106 -1.87 -14.47 24.85
N SER A 107 -1.72 -15.29 25.90
CA SER A 107 -1.08 -16.62 25.78
C SER A 107 -1.87 -17.57 24.88
N SER A 108 -3.19 -17.44 24.85
CA SER A 108 -4.09 -18.22 23.99
C SER A 108 -3.96 -17.83 22.51
N LEU A 109 -3.83 -16.53 22.21
CA LEU A 109 -3.59 -16.04 20.85
C LEU A 109 -2.25 -16.52 20.28
N PHE A 110 -1.17 -16.51 21.07
CA PHE A 110 0.14 -17.01 20.62
C PHE A 110 0.20 -18.53 20.49
N SER A 111 -0.55 -19.27 21.31
CA SER A 111 -0.60 -20.74 21.22
C SER A 111 -1.29 -21.21 19.93
N ASN A 112 -2.32 -20.50 19.47
CA ASN A 112 -3.00 -20.79 18.21
C ASN A 112 -2.16 -20.43 16.96
N MET A 113 -1.35 -19.37 17.02
CA MET A 113 -0.43 -19.04 15.90
C MET A 113 0.73 -20.02 15.76
N LYS A 114 1.16 -20.68 16.84
CA LYS A 114 2.29 -21.62 16.80
C LYS A 114 1.89 -23.04 16.34
N SER A 115 0.61 -23.40 16.47
CA SER A 115 0.07 -24.68 15.99
C SER A 115 -0.29 -24.67 14.49
N SER A 116 -0.62 -23.50 13.92
CA SER A 116 -0.91 -23.36 12.48
C SER A 116 0.31 -23.51 11.57
N ALA A 117 1.54 -23.40 12.11
CA ALA A 117 2.77 -23.62 11.34
C ALA A 117 3.07 -25.10 11.01
N LYS A 118 2.31 -26.06 11.57
CA LYS A 118 2.50 -27.51 11.33
C LYS A 118 1.28 -28.27 10.81
N SER A 119 0.15 -27.61 10.57
CA SER A 119 -1.02 -28.27 9.99
C SER A 119 -1.17 -27.93 8.51
N LYS A 120 -0.74 -28.90 7.70
CA LYS A 120 -1.30 -29.30 6.41
C LYS A 120 -2.63 -28.61 6.05
N VAL A 121 -2.62 -27.90 4.92
CA VAL A 121 -3.75 -27.40 4.13
C VAL A 121 -5.07 -28.10 4.49
N GLN A 122 -5.88 -27.44 5.30
CA GLN A 122 -7.31 -27.70 5.40
C GLN A 122 -8.02 -26.42 5.03
N SER A 123 -8.73 -26.48 3.91
CA SER A 123 -9.67 -25.47 3.46
C SER A 123 -10.68 -25.20 4.58
N PHE A 124 -10.63 -24.01 5.16
CA PHE A 124 -11.69 -23.54 6.05
C PHE A 124 -12.97 -23.37 5.23
N LYS A 125 -13.97 -24.19 5.51
CA LYS A 125 -15.32 -24.03 4.99
C LYS A 125 -16.06 -23.18 6.02
N ALA A 126 -16.26 -21.89 5.69
CA ALA A 126 -16.91 -20.94 6.58
C ALA A 126 -18.33 -21.42 6.95
N THR A 127 -18.59 -21.52 8.25
CA THR A 127 -19.94 -21.66 8.81
C THR A 127 -20.71 -20.33 8.67
N PRO A 128 -22.04 -20.37 8.46
CA PRO A 128 -22.86 -19.20 8.13
C PRO A 128 -22.90 -18.12 9.22
N ASP A 129 -22.44 -18.42 10.43
CA ASP A 129 -22.48 -17.52 11.59
C ASP A 129 -21.32 -16.50 11.65
N GLN A 130 -20.31 -16.60 10.77
CA GLN A 130 -19.16 -15.69 10.70
C GLN A 130 -19.18 -14.73 9.50
N MET A 131 -20.30 -14.64 8.77
CA MET A 131 -20.35 -13.90 7.49
C MET A 131 -20.59 -12.38 7.64
N GLU A 132 -21.16 -11.90 8.75
CA GLU A 132 -21.32 -10.45 9.00
C GLU A 132 -20.01 -9.70 9.26
N PRO A 133 -19.09 -10.18 10.14
CA PRO A 133 -17.83 -9.46 10.37
C PRO A 133 -16.97 -9.36 9.10
N LEU A 134 -17.08 -10.34 8.19
CA LEU A 134 -16.36 -10.35 6.91
C LEU A 134 -16.80 -9.22 5.97
N VAL A 135 -18.07 -8.83 5.97
CA VAL A 135 -18.55 -7.73 5.10
C VAL A 135 -17.93 -6.40 5.53
N VAL A 136 -17.83 -6.16 6.85
CA VAL A 136 -17.19 -4.96 7.40
C VAL A 136 -15.68 -4.99 7.10
N GLU A 137 -15.03 -6.12 7.32
CA GLU A 137 -13.60 -6.29 7.05
C GLU A 137 -13.25 -6.11 5.56
N ILE A 138 -14.10 -6.58 4.64
CA ILE A 138 -13.93 -6.35 3.20
C ILE A 138 -14.14 -4.87 2.84
N LYS A 139 -15.08 -4.18 3.50
CA LYS A 139 -15.31 -2.74 3.26
C LYS A 139 -14.12 -1.90 3.71
N GLU A 140 -13.48 -2.25 4.83
CA GLU A 140 -12.35 -1.52 5.41
C GLU A 140 -10.99 -1.90 4.79
N SER A 141 -10.75 -3.19 4.54
CA SER A 141 -9.43 -3.70 4.14
C SER A 141 -9.22 -3.78 2.64
N VAL A 142 -10.30 -3.92 1.84
CA VAL A 142 -10.17 -4.02 0.38
C VAL A 142 -10.36 -2.65 -0.29
N PRO A 143 -9.37 -2.16 -1.05
CA PRO A 143 -9.48 -0.92 -1.81
C PRO A 143 -10.68 -0.89 -2.76
N GLN A 144 -11.17 0.32 -3.06
CA GLN A 144 -12.31 0.50 -3.95
C GLN A 144 -12.03 0.07 -5.40
N ALA A 145 -10.78 0.30 -5.84
CA ALA A 145 -10.28 -0.08 -7.14
C ALA A 145 -8.98 -0.86 -6.98
N LEU A 146 -8.92 -2.04 -7.61
CA LEU A 146 -7.73 -2.86 -7.68
C LEU A 146 -7.20 -2.87 -9.11
N THR A 147 -5.89 -2.80 -9.27
CA THR A 147 -5.25 -2.79 -10.59
C THR A 147 -4.19 -3.87 -10.66
N PHE A 148 -4.31 -4.79 -11.63
CA PHE A 148 -3.42 -5.94 -11.77
C PHE A 148 -2.88 -6.05 -13.19
N SER A 149 -1.63 -6.48 -13.33
CA SER A 149 -1.06 -6.72 -14.65
C SER A 149 -1.33 -8.14 -15.14
N LEU A 150 -1.97 -8.27 -16.29
CA LEU A 150 -2.32 -9.54 -16.92
C LEU A 150 -1.08 -10.34 -17.33
N LYS A 151 0.04 -9.66 -17.58
CA LYS A 151 1.33 -10.29 -17.94
C LYS A 151 1.94 -11.11 -16.81
N SER A 152 1.57 -10.81 -15.57
CA SER A 152 2.12 -11.49 -14.38
C SER A 152 1.24 -12.67 -13.92
N SER A 153 -0.03 -12.70 -14.32
CA SER A 153 -0.96 -13.79 -14.01
C SER A 153 -1.12 -14.70 -15.21
N LYS A 154 -0.98 -16.02 -15.04
CA LYS A 154 -1.31 -16.99 -16.10
C LYS A 154 -2.79 -16.84 -16.46
N ALA A 155 -3.08 -16.24 -17.61
CA ALA A 155 -4.44 -16.22 -18.17
C ALA A 155 -4.88 -17.67 -18.46
N PRO A 156 -6.18 -18.01 -18.31
CA PRO A 156 -7.30 -17.14 -17.95
C PRO A 156 -7.43 -16.85 -16.44
N ILE A 157 -7.86 -15.62 -16.11
CA ILE A 157 -8.17 -15.24 -14.73
C ILE A 157 -9.52 -15.85 -14.35
N THR A 158 -9.49 -16.80 -13.43
CA THR A 158 -10.68 -17.43 -12.84
C THR A 158 -11.07 -16.74 -11.53
N LYS A 159 -12.29 -16.97 -11.05
CA LYS A 159 -12.74 -16.49 -9.72
C LYS A 159 -11.77 -16.83 -8.58
N ALA A 160 -11.15 -18.01 -8.63
CA ALA A 160 -10.16 -18.44 -7.65
C ALA A 160 -8.92 -17.53 -7.66
N THR A 161 -8.43 -17.17 -8.85
CA THR A 161 -7.29 -16.25 -8.96
C THR A 161 -7.62 -14.85 -8.45
N VAL A 162 -8.86 -14.38 -8.61
CA VAL A 162 -9.31 -13.11 -8.04
C VAL A 162 -9.38 -13.17 -6.52
N ALA A 163 -9.88 -14.26 -5.94
CA ALA A 163 -9.86 -14.47 -4.49
C ALA A 163 -8.42 -14.42 -3.95
N ASP A 164 -7.49 -15.11 -4.60
CA ASP A 164 -6.08 -15.11 -4.22
C ASP A 164 -5.44 -13.72 -4.32
N LEU A 165 -5.79 -12.94 -5.35
CA LEU A 165 -5.30 -11.58 -5.54
C LEU A 165 -5.84 -10.63 -4.46
N ILE A 166 -7.11 -10.76 -4.09
CA ILE A 166 -7.70 -9.99 -3.01
C ILE A 166 -7.01 -10.37 -1.70
N TYR A 167 -6.85 -11.65 -1.39
CA TYR A 167 -6.13 -12.10 -0.20
C TYR A 167 -4.70 -11.55 -0.14
N LYS A 168 -3.96 -11.58 -1.25
CA LYS A 168 -2.59 -11.02 -1.31
C LYS A 168 -2.53 -9.52 -1.08
N THR A 169 -3.59 -8.79 -1.39
CA THR A 169 -3.63 -7.32 -1.28
C THR A 169 -4.23 -6.84 0.04
N SER A 170 -5.30 -7.47 0.52
CA SER A 170 -6.02 -7.07 1.73
C SER A 170 -5.79 -7.98 2.94
N GLY A 171 -5.27 -9.20 2.74
CA GLY A 171 -5.16 -10.22 3.80
C GLY A 171 -6.47 -10.94 4.12
N VAL A 172 -7.57 -10.62 3.43
CA VAL A 172 -8.91 -11.16 3.71
C VAL A 172 -9.18 -12.39 2.83
N GLU A 173 -9.55 -13.51 3.44
CA GLU A 173 -9.93 -14.73 2.72
C GLU A 173 -11.39 -14.65 2.27
N ILE A 174 -11.61 -14.69 0.96
CA ILE A 174 -12.95 -14.62 0.37
C ILE A 174 -13.26 -15.95 -0.33
N PRO A 175 -14.39 -16.61 -0.01
CA PRO A 175 -14.82 -17.82 -0.72
C PRO A 175 -15.10 -17.54 -2.20
N LYS A 176 -14.52 -18.37 -3.08
CA LYS A 176 -14.69 -18.25 -4.55
C LYS A 176 -16.14 -18.38 -5.01
N GLU A 177 -16.99 -19.03 -4.22
CA GLU A 177 -18.41 -19.25 -4.49
C GLU A 177 -19.20 -17.93 -4.43
N ASN A 178 -18.75 -17.00 -3.57
CA ASN A 178 -19.43 -15.73 -3.32
C ASN A 178 -18.93 -14.60 -4.23
N ILE A 179 -17.96 -14.89 -5.11
CA ILE A 179 -17.39 -13.92 -6.04
C ILE A 179 -18.07 -14.05 -7.41
N MET A 180 -18.56 -12.92 -7.90
CA MET A 180 -19.04 -12.74 -9.26
C MET A 180 -18.19 -11.69 -9.96
N LEU A 181 -17.87 -11.93 -11.23
CA LEU A 181 -17.16 -10.98 -12.08
C LEU A 181 -18.15 -10.47 -13.14
N GLU A 182 -18.22 -9.17 -13.29
CA GLU A 182 -19.02 -8.49 -14.31
C GLU A 182 -18.11 -7.66 -15.20
N ASP A 183 -18.37 -7.73 -16.50
CA ASP A 183 -17.79 -6.80 -17.47
C ASP A 183 -18.41 -5.40 -17.34
N LEU A 184 -17.86 -4.40 -18.02
CA LEU A 184 -18.41 -3.04 -18.12
C LEU A 184 -19.89 -3.03 -18.54
N ASN A 185 -20.29 -4.01 -19.35
CA ASN A 185 -21.65 -4.19 -19.85
C ASN A 185 -22.60 -4.85 -18.82
N GLY A 186 -22.14 -5.15 -17.61
CA GLY A 186 -22.92 -5.83 -16.56
C GLY A 186 -23.17 -7.31 -16.83
N LYS A 187 -22.45 -7.90 -17.80
CA LYS A 187 -22.55 -9.32 -18.11
C LYS A 187 -21.64 -10.10 -17.17
N VAL A 188 -22.19 -11.13 -16.52
CA VAL A 188 -21.41 -12.02 -15.65
C VAL A 188 -20.43 -12.83 -16.50
N VAL A 189 -19.14 -12.70 -16.22
CA VAL A 189 -18.06 -13.41 -16.90
C VAL A 189 -17.52 -14.50 -15.97
N GLY A 190 -17.37 -15.72 -16.49
CA GLY A 190 -16.77 -16.82 -15.74
C GLY A 190 -15.26 -16.66 -15.59
N ASP A 191 -14.61 -16.40 -16.74
CA ASP A 191 -13.16 -16.29 -16.86
C ASP A 191 -12.78 -15.05 -17.67
N VAL A 192 -11.83 -14.27 -17.16
CA VAL A 192 -11.34 -13.06 -17.80
C VAL A 192 -10.03 -13.37 -18.54
N SER A 193 -10.07 -13.29 -19.86
CA SER A 193 -8.89 -13.48 -20.73
C SER A 193 -8.39 -12.18 -21.37
N GLU A 194 -9.23 -11.15 -21.36
CA GLU A 194 -8.95 -9.87 -21.99
C GLU A 194 -8.49 -8.83 -20.97
N VAL A 195 -7.68 -7.90 -21.47
CA VAL A 195 -7.26 -6.72 -20.72
C VAL A 195 -8.44 -5.75 -20.71
N GLY A 196 -8.81 -5.23 -19.54
CA GLY A 196 -10.00 -4.39 -19.44
C GLY A 196 -10.40 -4.04 -18.01
N GLU A 197 -11.47 -3.28 -17.90
CA GLU A 197 -12.08 -2.93 -16.63
C GLU A 197 -13.23 -3.89 -16.32
N TYR A 198 -13.24 -4.40 -15.10
CA TYR A 198 -14.25 -5.33 -14.62
C TYR A 198 -14.73 -4.87 -13.25
N LYS A 199 -15.88 -5.40 -12.84
CA LYS A 199 -16.41 -5.25 -11.49
C LYS A 199 -16.43 -6.61 -10.85
N TRP A 200 -15.95 -6.70 -9.61
CA TRP A 200 -16.17 -7.89 -8.81
C TRP A 200 -17.21 -7.58 -7.74
N ILE A 201 -18.10 -8.55 -7.55
CA ILE A 201 -19.20 -8.48 -6.61
C ILE A 201 -19.01 -9.63 -5.63
N TYR A 202 -18.99 -9.28 -4.35
CA TYR A 202 -19.08 -10.24 -3.26
C TYR A 202 -20.49 -10.23 -2.72
N THR A 203 -21.17 -11.38 -2.73
CA THR A 203 -22.50 -11.53 -2.14
C THR A 203 -22.38 -12.30 -0.83
N SER A 204 -22.74 -11.66 0.28
CA SER A 204 -22.87 -12.34 1.58
C SER A 204 -24.21 -13.08 1.65
N SER A 205 -24.27 -14.16 2.44
CA SER A 205 -25.52 -14.90 2.69
C SER A 205 -26.61 -14.04 3.33
N GLY A 206 -26.24 -12.93 3.99
CA GLY A 206 -27.16 -11.93 4.54
C GLY A 206 -27.81 -11.00 3.51
N GLY A 207 -27.54 -11.17 2.22
CA GLY A 207 -28.12 -10.34 1.14
C GLY A 207 -27.38 -9.02 0.88
N GLU A 208 -26.40 -8.65 1.72
CA GLU A 208 -25.50 -7.55 1.42
C GLU A 208 -24.50 -7.93 0.31
N SER A 209 -24.46 -7.12 -0.74
CA SER A 209 -23.49 -7.26 -1.83
C SER A 209 -22.50 -6.10 -1.85
N ILE A 210 -21.20 -6.39 -1.86
CA ILE A 210 -20.14 -5.38 -2.03
C ILE A 210 -19.73 -5.38 -3.50
N ARG A 211 -19.72 -4.20 -4.12
CA ARG A 211 -19.27 -4.02 -5.52
C ARG A 211 -18.01 -3.18 -5.56
N ARG A 212 -17.00 -3.65 -6.28
CA ARG A 212 -15.67 -3.03 -6.37
C ARG A 212 -15.13 -3.14 -7.79
N GLN A 213 -14.26 -2.21 -8.16
CA GLN A 213 -13.67 -2.17 -9.50
C GLN A 213 -12.35 -2.93 -9.52
N ILE A 214 -12.12 -3.69 -10.60
CA ILE A 214 -10.86 -4.38 -10.86
C ILE A 214 -10.44 -4.14 -12.30
N THR A 215 -9.24 -3.60 -12.50
CA THR A 215 -8.70 -3.27 -13.82
C THR A 215 -7.52 -4.19 -14.11
N PHE A 216 -7.58 -4.88 -15.25
CA PHE A 216 -6.49 -5.67 -15.79
C PHE A 216 -5.79 -4.88 -16.90
N TYR A 217 -4.45 -4.77 -16.86
CA TYR A 217 -3.62 -4.07 -17.86
C TYR A 217 -2.39 -4.89 -18.33
#